data_AF-A0A645FKU5-F1
#
_entry.id   AF-A0A645FKU5-F1
#
_cell.length_a   1.000
_cell.length_b   1.000
_cell.length_c   1.000
_cell.angle_alpha   90.00
_cell.angle_beta   90.00
_cell.angle_gamma   90.00
#
_symmetry.space_group_name_H-M   'P 1'
#
loop_
_entity.id
_entity.type
_entity.pdbx_description
1 polymer ?
#
loop_
_entity_poly.entity_id
_entity_poly.type
_entity_poly.pdbx_seq_one_letter_code
_entity_poly.pdbx_strand_id
1 'polypeptide(L)'
;MNGRFGGHILSGHIDGTGRIISIQKEDNAVWYNIKTEAKIMRYIIEKGSVAIDGISLTVAKAETDRFSVSVIPHTVRETALSQKSIGSSVNLENDVIGKYIEKLTQEQSNITKESLLRNGF
;
A
#
# COMPACT_ATOMS: atom_id res chain seq x y z
N MET A 1 -16.92 11.59 -18.30
CA MET A 1 -16.24 10.54 -17.51
C MET A 1 -16.75 10.61 -16.08
N ASN A 2 -17.89 10.00 -15.78
CA ASN A 2 -18.41 9.89 -14.41
C ASN A 2 -18.04 8.52 -13.83
N GLY A 3 -16.73 8.26 -13.74
CA GLY A 3 -16.22 7.07 -13.07
C GLY A 3 -16.44 7.25 -11.57
N ARG A 4 -17.25 6.38 -10.96
CA ARG A 4 -17.31 6.28 -9.50
C ARG A 4 -15.91 5.90 -9.00
N PHE A 5 -15.25 6.80 -8.27
CA PHE A 5 -14.04 6.47 -7.51
C PHE A 5 -14.44 5.57 -6.33
N GLY A 6 -14.48 4.26 -6.57
CA GLY A 6 -14.85 3.25 -5.58
C GLY A 6 -13.69 2.76 -4.71
N GLY A 7 -12.58 3.50 -4.64
CA GLY A 7 -11.35 3.13 -3.93
C GLY A 7 -10.45 4.34 -3.70
N HIS A 8 -9.16 4.12 -3.47
CA HIS A 8 -8.17 5.20 -3.40
C HIS A 8 -7.61 5.59 -4.78
N ILE A 9 -6.82 6.65 -4.83
CA ILE A 9 -6.20 7.13 -6.07
C ILE A 9 -5.10 6.14 -6.48
N LEU A 10 -5.26 5.56 -7.67
CA LEU A 10 -4.27 4.72 -8.32
C LEU A 10 -3.69 5.45 -9.53
N SER A 11 -2.38 5.50 -9.59
CA SER A 11 -1.60 6.05 -10.71
C SER A 11 -1.26 4.98 -11.74
N GLY A 12 -1.23 3.69 -11.35
CA GLY A 12 -0.72 2.60 -12.16
C GLY A 12 0.81 2.48 -12.12
N HIS A 13 1.49 3.25 -11.26
CA HIS A 13 2.93 3.17 -11.07
C HIS A 13 3.27 2.20 -9.94
N ILE A 14 3.76 1.03 -10.33
CA ILE A 14 4.15 -0.03 -9.40
C ILE A 14 5.42 0.37 -8.65
N ASP A 15 5.37 0.33 -7.31
CA ASP A 15 6.50 0.60 -6.41
C ASP A 15 7.42 -0.61 -6.24
N GLY A 16 6.85 -1.80 -6.45
CA GLY A 16 7.59 -3.03 -6.53
C GLY A 16 6.69 -4.24 -6.37
N THR A 17 7.23 -5.33 -5.82
CA THR A 17 6.51 -6.59 -5.72
C THR A 17 6.44 -7.10 -4.29
N GLY A 18 5.40 -7.89 -4.03
CA GLY A 18 5.25 -8.67 -2.81
C GLY A 18 5.05 -10.14 -3.13
N ARG A 19 5.20 -10.99 -2.13
CA ARG A 19 4.91 -12.42 -2.20
C ARG A 19 3.79 -12.77 -1.25
N ILE A 20 2.79 -13.49 -1.75
CA ILE A 20 1.75 -14.06 -0.91
C ILE A 20 2.37 -15.18 -0.07
N ILE A 21 2.40 -15.01 1.25
CA ILE A 21 2.98 -16.00 2.18
C ILE A 21 1.91 -16.83 2.90
N SER A 22 0.66 -16.35 2.93
CA SER A 22 -0.48 -17.09 3.48
C SER A 22 -1.78 -16.64 2.81
N ILE A 23 -2.70 -17.59 2.63
CA ILE A 23 -4.09 -17.36 2.23
C ILE A 23 -4.97 -18.14 3.22
N GLN A 24 -5.86 -17.44 3.92
CA GLN A 24 -6.82 -18.05 4.86
C GLN A 24 -8.24 -17.70 4.44
N LYS A 25 -9.06 -18.73 4.20
CA LYS A 25 -10.48 -18.55 3.88
C LYS A 25 -11.29 -18.66 5.16
N GLU A 26 -12.09 -17.65 5.41
CA GLU A 26 -13.11 -17.61 6.46
C GLU A 26 -14.49 -17.43 5.79
N ASP A 27 -15.57 -17.60 6.56
CA ASP A 27 -16.93 -17.61 6.01
C ASP A 27 -17.28 -16.36 5.19
N ASN A 28 -16.79 -15.19 5.62
CA ASN A 28 -17.12 -13.90 5.02
C ASN A 28 -15.94 -13.17 4.37
N ALA A 29 -14.73 -13.75 4.40
CA ALA A 29 -13.52 -13.08 3.94
C ALA A 29 -12.43 -14.06 3.51
N VAL A 30 -11.54 -13.59 2.65
CA VAL A 30 -10.28 -14.25 2.33
C VAL A 30 -9.15 -13.32 2.75
N TRP A 31 -8.35 -13.80 3.69
CA TRP A 31 -7.19 -13.09 4.20
C TRP A 31 -5.96 -13.43 3.36
N TYR A 32 -5.27 -12.40 2.89
CA TYR A 32 -3.97 -12.53 2.21
C TYR A 32 -2.91 -11.86 3.08
N ASN A 33 -1.84 -12.60 3.36
CA ASN A 33 -0.65 -12.04 4.01
C ASN A 33 0.46 -11.91 2.97
N ILE A 34 0.97 -10.68 2.80
CA ILE A 34 1.92 -10.30 1.75
C ILE A 34 3.23 -9.88 2.41
N LYS A 35 4.31 -10.59 2.09
CA LYS A 35 5.67 -10.19 2.46
C LYS A 35 6.25 -9.30 1.38
N THR A 36 6.93 -8.22 1.75
CA THR A 36 7.58 -7.31 0.80
C THR A 36 8.77 -6.58 1.42
N GLU A 37 9.46 -5.77 0.62
CA GLU A 37 10.65 -5.03 1.01
C GLU A 37 10.32 -3.84 1.93
N ALA A 38 11.27 -3.48 2.81
CA ALA A 38 11.12 -2.37 3.75
C ALA A 38 10.77 -1.03 3.07
N LYS A 39 11.30 -0.79 1.86
CA LYS A 39 11.04 0.43 1.07
C LYS A 39 9.56 0.59 0.68
N ILE A 40 8.83 -0.52 0.55
CA ILE A 40 7.40 -0.56 0.25
C ILE A 40 6.61 -0.52 1.56
N MET A 41 7.04 -1.31 2.54
CA MET A 41 6.41 -1.40 3.86
C MET A 41 6.32 -0.06 4.59
N ARG A 42 7.28 0.85 4.40
CA ARG A 42 7.27 2.15 5.07
C ARG A 42 6.09 3.06 4.72
N TYR A 43 5.39 2.77 3.62
CA TYR A 43 4.15 3.47 3.25
C TYR A 43 2.90 2.60 3.44
N ILE A 44 3.05 1.38 3.97
CA ILE A 44 1.94 0.51 4.32
C ILE A 44 1.52 0.83 5.76
N ILE A 45 0.31 1.34 5.90
CA ILE A 45 -0.24 1.79 7.18
C ILE A 45 -1.47 0.94 7.49
N GLU A 46 -1.60 0.46 8.73
CA GLU A 46 -2.81 -0.25 9.14
C GLU A 46 -4.05 0.64 8.96
N LYS A 47 -5.12 0.07 8.39
CA LYS A 47 -6.34 0.75 7.93
C LYS A 47 -6.14 1.74 6.78
N GLY A 48 -4.92 1.88 6.28
CA GLY A 48 -4.60 2.62 5.06
C GLY A 48 -4.96 1.84 3.80
N SER A 49 -4.73 2.49 2.65
CA SER A 49 -4.96 1.92 1.33
C SER A 49 -3.69 1.32 0.73
N VAL A 50 -3.85 0.26 -0.04
CA VAL A 50 -2.79 -0.32 -0.88
C VAL A 50 -3.41 -0.91 -2.14
N ALA A 51 -2.71 -0.81 -3.27
CA ALA A 51 -3.09 -1.55 -4.48
C ALA A 51 -2.30 -2.86 -4.58
N ILE A 52 -3.01 -3.96 -4.78
CA ILE A 52 -2.44 -5.27 -5.11
C ILE A 52 -2.90 -5.65 -6.51
N ASP A 53 -1.96 -5.79 -7.46
CA ASP A 53 -2.27 -6.05 -8.87
C ASP A 53 -3.36 -5.10 -9.44
N GLY A 54 -3.30 -3.82 -9.05
CA GLY A 54 -4.25 -2.78 -9.47
C GLY A 54 -5.58 -2.77 -8.71
N ILE A 55 -5.76 -3.63 -7.71
CA ILE A 55 -6.98 -3.70 -6.88
C ILE A 55 -6.76 -2.86 -5.63
N SER A 56 -7.55 -1.80 -5.47
CA SER A 56 -7.57 -0.98 -4.25
C SER A 56 -8.14 -1.78 -3.08
N LEU A 57 -7.33 -1.98 -2.04
CA LEU A 57 -7.69 -2.73 -0.83
C LEU A 57 -7.32 -1.96 0.43
N THR A 58 -7.98 -2.30 1.53
CA THR A 58 -7.65 -1.78 2.86
C THR A 58 -6.70 -2.73 3.57
N VAL A 59 -5.61 -2.17 4.10
CA VAL A 59 -4.65 -2.90 4.95
C VAL A 59 -5.33 -3.22 6.27
N ALA A 60 -5.56 -4.50 6.54
CA ALA A 60 -6.17 -4.96 7.77
C ALA A 60 -5.18 -4.92 8.95
N LYS A 61 -3.90 -5.25 8.68
CA LYS A 61 -2.79 -5.28 9.64
C LYS A 61 -1.47 -4.97 8.94
N ALA A 62 -0.61 -4.18 9.58
CA ALA A 62 0.76 -3.94 9.12
C ALA A 62 1.77 -4.41 10.17
N GLU A 63 2.82 -5.11 9.74
CA GLU A 63 3.91 -5.60 10.58
C GLU A 63 5.25 -5.12 10.01
N THR A 64 6.39 -5.60 10.51
CA THR A 64 7.71 -5.11 10.07
C THR A 64 8.04 -5.48 8.61
N ASP A 65 7.78 -6.71 8.20
CA ASP A 65 8.18 -7.24 6.88
C ASP A 65 6.99 -7.68 6.00
N ARG A 66 5.77 -7.46 6.47
CA ARG A 66 4.55 -7.95 5.84
C ARG A 66 3.33 -7.13 6.21
N PHE A 67 2.27 -7.29 5.44
CA PHE A 67 0.96 -6.75 5.75
C PHE A 67 -0.13 -7.73 5.34
N SER A 68 -1.32 -7.56 5.92
CA SER A 68 -2.48 -8.38 5.61
C SER A 68 -3.62 -7.54 5.07
N VAL A 69 -4.36 -8.10 4.10
CA VAL A 69 -5.62 -7.54 3.58
C VAL A 69 -6.73 -8.59 3.76
N SER A 70 -7.92 -8.11 4.07
CA SER A 70 -9.14 -8.93 4.13
C SER A 70 -10.00 -8.60 2.92
N VAL A 71 -10.24 -9.59 2.06
CA VAL A 71 -10.91 -9.40 0.78
C VAL A 71 -12.22 -10.19 0.80
N ILE A 72 -13.33 -9.53 0.48
CA ILE A 72 -14.62 -10.24 0.41
C ILE A 72 -14.59 -11.30 -0.71
N PRO A 73 -15.21 -12.47 -0.53
CA PRO A 73 -15.14 -13.56 -1.49
C PRO A 73 -15.59 -13.19 -2.91
N HIS A 74 -16.56 -12.29 -3.04
CA HIS A 74 -17.00 -11.78 -4.34
C HIS A 74 -15.86 -11.03 -5.06
N THR A 75 -15.17 -10.10 -4.39
CA THR A 75 -14.02 -9.39 -4.96
C THR A 75 -12.90 -10.34 -5.35
N VAL A 76 -12.64 -11.40 -4.57
CA VAL A 76 -11.65 -12.41 -4.97
C VAL A 76 -12.04 -13.07 -6.29
N ARG A 77 -13.31 -13.48 -6.45
CA ARG A 77 -13.79 -14.15 -7.67
C ARG A 77 -13.75 -13.25 -8.91
N GLU A 78 -14.08 -11.98 -8.75
CA GLU A 78 -14.15 -11.02 -9.86
C GLU A 78 -12.80 -10.36 -10.21
N THR A 79 -11.71 -10.76 -9.56
CA THR A 79 -10.38 -10.13 -9.77
C THR A 79 -9.28 -11.16 -9.99
N ALA A 80 -8.09 -10.64 -10.35
CA ALA A 80 -6.88 -11.44 -10.57
C ALA A 80 -6.46 -12.25 -9.33
N LEU A 81 -6.93 -11.89 -8.12
CA LEU A 81 -6.65 -12.62 -6.89
C LEU A 81 -7.20 -14.05 -6.92
N SER A 82 -8.27 -14.34 -7.69
CA SER A 82 -8.82 -15.70 -7.85
C SER A 82 -7.79 -16.72 -8.37
N GLN A 83 -6.79 -16.27 -9.12
CA GLN A 83 -5.78 -17.11 -9.76
C GLN A 83 -4.47 -17.16 -8.95
N LYS A 84 -4.39 -16.43 -7.83
CA LYS A 84 -3.18 -16.36 -7.02
C LYS A 84 -3.17 -17.45 -5.95
N SER A 85 -1.99 -17.98 -5.70
CA SER A 85 -1.71 -18.99 -4.69
C SER A 85 -0.58 -18.55 -3.76
N ILE A 86 -0.40 -19.27 -2.65
CA ILE A 86 0.76 -19.06 -1.77
C ILE A 86 2.05 -19.20 -2.60
N GLY A 87 2.97 -18.25 -2.44
CA GLY A 87 4.19 -18.14 -3.22
C GLY A 87 4.04 -17.26 -4.47
N SER A 88 2.83 -16.90 -4.89
CA SER A 88 2.64 -16.01 -6.05
C SER A 88 3.21 -14.61 -5.79
N SER A 89 3.80 -14.02 -6.83
CA SER A 89 4.18 -12.61 -6.84
C SER A 89 2.97 -11.73 -7.15
N VAL A 90 2.94 -10.55 -6.54
CA VAL A 90 1.94 -9.51 -6.79
C VAL A 90 2.64 -8.16 -6.96
N ASN A 91 2.09 -7.31 -7.81
CA ASN A 91 2.52 -5.92 -7.96
C ASN A 91 1.89 -5.09 -6.84
N LEU A 92 2.69 -4.20 -6.26
CA LEU A 92 2.27 -3.33 -5.17
C LEU A 92 2.41 -1.86 -5.57
N GLU A 93 1.35 -1.10 -5.33
CA GLU A 93 1.34 0.36 -5.42
C GLU A 93 0.90 0.91 -4.06
N ASN A 94 1.75 1.73 -3.45
CA ASN A 94 1.46 2.43 -2.21
C ASN A 94 0.58 3.65 -2.47
N ASP A 95 -0.20 4.05 -1.47
CA ASP A 95 -0.97 5.28 -1.52
C ASP A 95 -0.06 6.49 -1.76
N VAL A 96 -0.36 7.24 -2.83
CA VAL A 96 0.42 8.40 -3.25
C VAL A 96 0.45 9.49 -2.18
N ILE A 97 -0.56 9.57 -1.32
CA ILE A 97 -0.63 10.53 -0.21
C ILE A 97 0.58 10.37 0.72
N GLY A 98 0.96 9.14 1.05
CA GLY A 98 2.12 8.88 1.92
C GLY A 98 3.42 9.41 1.35
N LYS A 99 3.62 9.28 0.02
CA LYS A 99 4.80 9.77 -0.68
C LYS A 99 4.85 11.30 -0.72
N TYR A 100 3.72 11.96 -0.94
CA TYR A 100 3.64 13.42 -0.91
C TYR A 100 3.90 13.98 0.50
N ILE A 101 3.32 13.37 1.54
CA ILE A 101 3.55 13.78 2.93
C ILE A 101 5.03 13.67 3.29
N GLU A 102 5.68 12.56 2.91
CA GLU A 102 7.11 12.41 3.14
C GLU A 102 7.90 13.52 2.43
N LYS A 103 7.64 13.76 1.14
CA LYS A 103 8.37 14.78 0.39
C LYS A 103 8.23 16.17 1.02
N LEU A 104 7.02 16.54 1.45
CA LEU A 104 6.76 17.82 2.09
C LEU A 104 7.41 17.96 3.47
N THR A 105 7.49 16.88 4.24
CA THR A 105 8.10 16.89 5.59
C THR A 105 9.63 16.88 5.54
N GLN A 106 10.24 16.24 4.53
CA GLN A 106 11.70 16.32 4.31
C GLN A 106 12.16 17.75 4.00
N GLU A 107 11.36 18.53 3.26
CA GLU A 107 11.69 19.93 2.94
C GLU A 107 11.65 20.85 4.18
N GLN A 108 10.79 20.58 5.15
CA GLN A 108 10.72 21.35 6.41
C GLN A 108 11.90 21.08 7.36
N SER A 109 12.51 19.89 7.30
CA SER A 109 13.64 19.52 8.17
C SER A 109 14.97 20.21 7.83
N ASN A 110 15.04 20.94 6.71
CA ASN A 110 16.24 21.70 6.29
C ASN A 110 16.30 23.14 6.84
N ILE A 111 15.40 23.54 7.74
CA ILE A 111 15.53 24.81 8.47
C ILE A 111 16.48 24.61 9.65
N THR A 112 17.79 24.62 9.37
CA THR A 112 18.80 24.68 10.44
C THR A 112 18.97 26.10 10.94
N LYS A 113 19.54 26.26 12.14
CA LYS A 113 19.94 27.57 12.66
C LYS A 113 20.88 28.32 11.70
N GLU A 114 21.73 27.61 10.96
CA GLU A 114 22.57 28.21 9.91
C GLU A 114 21.81 28.62 8.65
N SER A 115 20.61 28.08 8.40
CA SER A 115 19.73 28.48 7.30
C SER A 115 18.97 29.76 7.66
N LEU A 116 18.54 29.88 8.91
CA LEU A 116 17.90 31.10 9.45
C LEU A 116 18.86 32.29 9.46
N LEU A 117 20.06 32.09 10.01
CA LEU A 117 21.09 33.13 10.07
C LEU A 117 21.56 33.61 8.68
N ARG A 118 21.53 32.74 7.66
CA ARG A 118 21.90 33.09 6.28
C ARG A 118 20.85 33.95 5.57
N ASN A 119 19.60 33.83 5.97
CA ASN A 119 18.46 34.51 5.37
C ASN A 119 17.99 35.73 6.19
N GLY A 120 18.76 36.15 7.19
CA GLY A 120 18.51 37.38 7.94
C GLY A 120 17.49 37.25 9.07
N PHE A 121 17.23 36.03 9.55
CA PHE A 121 16.45 35.74 10.76
C PHE A 121 17.37 35.39 11.95
#